data_AF-A0A496TCE1-F1
#
_entry.id   AF-A0A496TCE1-F1
#
_cell.length_a   1.000
_cell.length_b   1.000
_cell.length_c   1.000
_cell.angle_alpha   90.00
_cell.angle_beta   90.00
_cell.angle_gamma   90.00
#
_symmetry.space_group_name_H-M   'P 1'
#
loop_
_entity.id
_entity.type
_entity.pdbx_description
1 polymer ?
#
loop_
_entity_poly.entity_id
_entity_poly.type
_entity_poly.pdbx_seq_one_letter_code
_entity_poly.pdbx_strand_id
1 'polypeptide(L)'
;MSNHITFGIVANLDKKIVWQIVPQFLAILQKKGVDAIVADDIYANLPVSDLVKASCEKSKLGARCDIVIAFGGDGTMLATARDVGRSGVPILGVNVGRFGFLAEISIDELYS
;
A
#
# COMPACT_ATOMS: atom_id res chain seq x y z
N MET A 1 2.49 -6.71 25.38
CA MET A 1 2.71 -7.17 23.99
C MET A 1 2.71 -5.94 23.13
N SER A 2 3.86 -5.54 22.59
CA SER A 2 3.95 -4.38 21.70
C SER A 2 3.11 -4.66 20.46
N ASN A 3 2.08 -3.86 20.22
CA ASN A 3 1.18 -4.07 19.08
C ASN A 3 1.97 -3.73 17.80
N HIS A 4 2.41 -4.74 17.05
CA HIS A 4 3.25 -4.56 15.87
C HIS A 4 2.33 -4.41 14.65
N ILE A 5 2.12 -3.17 14.20
CA ILE A 5 1.24 -2.87 13.06
C ILE A 5 1.92 -3.32 11.77
N THR A 6 1.17 -3.98 10.89
CA THR A 6 1.59 -4.43 9.56
C THR A 6 0.77 -3.74 8.47
N PHE A 7 1.45 -3.08 7.54
CA PHE A 7 0.86 -2.36 6.42
C PHE A 7 0.84 -3.23 5.17
N GLY A 8 -0.33 -3.40 4.56
CA GLY A 8 -0.49 -3.99 3.23
C GLY A 8 -0.34 -2.92 2.16
N ILE A 9 0.40 -3.18 1.08
CA ILE A 9 0.61 -2.18 0.02
C ILE A 9 0.11 -2.72 -1.32
N VAL A 10 -0.75 -1.92 -1.98
CA VAL A 10 -1.24 -2.12 -3.35
C VAL A 10 -1.09 -0.83 -4.14
N ALA A 11 -0.94 -0.91 -5.47
CA ALA A 11 -0.71 0.26 -6.29
C ALA A 11 -1.16 0.08 -7.74
N ASN A 12 -1.37 1.21 -8.42
CA ASN A 12 -1.53 1.24 -9.88
C ASN A 12 -0.16 1.25 -10.58
N LEU A 13 0.23 0.11 -11.13
CA LEU A 13 1.57 -0.09 -11.71
C LEU A 13 1.79 0.68 -13.04
N ASP A 14 0.72 1.14 -13.70
CA ASP A 14 0.81 1.97 -14.91
C ASP A 14 1.30 3.39 -14.59
N LYS A 15 1.20 3.81 -13.33
CA LYS A 15 1.63 5.13 -12.87
C LYS A 15 3.11 5.10 -12.53
N LYS A 16 3.95 5.65 -13.42
CA LYS A 16 5.42 5.70 -13.22
C LYS A 16 5.85 6.24 -11.86
N ILE A 17 5.12 7.21 -11.31
CA ILE A 17 5.41 7.82 -10.00
C ILE A 17 5.30 6.83 -8.82
N VAL A 18 4.52 5.75 -8.95
CA VAL A 18 4.41 4.69 -7.93
C VAL A 18 5.77 4.05 -7.65
N TRP A 19 6.58 3.85 -8.69
CA TRP A 19 7.93 3.27 -8.57
C TRP A 19 8.94 4.19 -7.87
N GLN A 20 8.58 5.45 -7.64
CA GLN A 20 9.34 6.37 -6.80
C GLN A 20 8.78 6.42 -5.37
N ILE A 21 7.46 6.50 -5.23
CA ILE A 21 6.79 6.73 -3.94
C ILE A 21 6.77 5.46 -3.08
N VAL A 22 6.41 4.31 -3.64
CA VAL A 22 6.27 3.08 -2.85
C VAL A 22 7.59 2.70 -2.18
N PRO A 23 8.76 2.69 -2.86
CA PRO A 23 10.03 2.44 -2.20
C PRO A 23 10.38 3.47 -1.10
N GLN A 24 10.09 4.76 -1.33
CA GLN A 24 10.30 5.81 -0.33
C GLN A 24 9.45 5.58 0.92
N PHE A 25 8.17 5.25 0.73
CA PHE A 25 7.25 4.95 1.83
C PHE A 25 7.67 3.68 2.60
N LEU A 26 8.03 2.61 1.89
CA LEU A 26 8.54 1.38 2.51
C LEU A 26 9.81 1.63 3.34
N ALA A 27 10.74 2.46 2.84
CA ALA A 27 11.92 2.84 3.59
C ALA A 27 11.58 3.63 4.88
N ILE A 28 10.52 4.45 4.85
CA ILE A 28 10.03 5.14 6.06
C ILE A 28 9.44 4.15 7.05
N LEU A 29 8.59 3.21 6.61
CA LEU A 29 8.00 2.18 7.47
C LEU A 29 9.10 1.36 8.15
N GLN A 30 10.08 0.88 7.38
CA GLN A 30 11.21 0.12 7.91
C GLN A 30 12.00 0.93 8.95
N LYS A 31 12.31 2.21 8.67
CA LYS A 31 13.00 3.10 9.63
C LYS A 31 12.20 3.30 10.92
N LYS A 32 10.87 3.26 10.84
CA LYS A 32 9.97 3.34 12.00
C LYS A 32 9.75 2.00 12.69
N GLY A 33 10.35 0.90 12.20
CA GLY A 33 10.16 -0.44 12.73
C GLY A 33 8.75 -0.99 12.47
N VAL A 34 8.11 -0.56 11.38
CA VAL A 34 6.76 -0.98 10.98
C VAL A 34 6.88 -1.97 9.83
N ASP A 35 6.16 -3.09 9.94
CA ASP A 35 6.20 -4.13 8.92
C ASP A 35 5.37 -3.74 7.70
N ALA A 36 5.84 -4.13 6.52
CA ALA A 36 5.10 -4.01 5.28
C ALA A 36 5.00 -5.35 4.56
N ILE A 37 3.80 -5.68 4.08
CA ILE A 37 3.55 -6.77 3.13
C ILE A 37 3.05 -6.13 1.84
N VAL A 38 3.72 -6.44 0.73
CA VAL A 38 3.35 -5.88 -0.59
C VAL A 38 2.60 -6.90 -1.43
N ALA A 39 1.79 -6.42 -2.36
CA ALA A 39 1.21 -7.31 -3.38
C ALA A 39 2.31 -7.93 -4.27
N ASP A 40 2.11 -9.17 -4.72
CA ASP A 40 3.11 -9.91 -5.52
C ASP A 40 3.50 -9.17 -6.83
N ASP A 41 2.57 -8.45 -7.44
CA ASP A 41 2.80 -7.66 -8.65
C ASP A 41 3.71 -6.44 -8.41
N ILE A 42 3.65 -5.86 -7.20
CA ILE A 42 4.61 -4.84 -6.76
C ILE A 42 5.97 -5.47 -6.45
N TYR A 43 5.97 -6.59 -5.70
CA TYR A 43 7.21 -7.29 -5.31
C TYR A 43 8.05 -7.73 -6.50
N ALA A 44 7.41 -8.26 -7.55
CA ALA A 44 8.09 -8.70 -8.77
C ALA A 44 8.88 -7.59 -9.50
N ASN A 45 8.59 -6.32 -9.19
CA ASN A 45 9.18 -5.15 -9.84
C ASN A 45 9.88 -4.20 -8.85
N LEU A 46 9.97 -4.59 -7.57
CA LEU A 46 10.57 -3.77 -6.53
C LEU A 46 12.09 -3.79 -6.66
N PRO A 47 12.77 -2.61 -6.67
CA PRO A 47 14.22 -2.55 -6.74
C PRO A 47 14.93 -3.04 -5.46
N VAL A 48 14.21 -3.19 -4.33
CA VAL A 48 14.81 -3.51 -3.03
C VAL A 48 13.93 -4.50 -2.24
N SER A 49 14.40 -5.74 -2.08
CA SER A 49 13.70 -6.81 -1.34
C SER A 49 13.68 -6.61 0.16
N ASP A 50 14.70 -5.96 0.72
CA ASP A 50 14.91 -5.92 2.18
C ASP A 50 14.00 -4.92 2.90
N LEU A 51 13.22 -4.14 2.14
CA LEU A 51 12.27 -3.16 2.68
C LEU A 51 10.92 -3.76 3.09
N VAL A 52 10.67 -5.03 2.76
CA VAL A 52 9.37 -5.67 2.99
C VAL A 52 9.53 -6.94 3.83
N LYS A 53 8.54 -7.23 4.67
CA LYS A 53 8.50 -8.46 5.45
C LYS A 53 8.16 -9.67 4.59
N ALA A 54 7.27 -9.48 3.60
CA ALA A 54 6.82 -10.51 2.68
C ALA A 54 6.08 -9.90 1.49
N SER A 55 5.77 -10.75 0.49
CA SER A 55 4.73 -10.49 -0.50
C SER A 55 3.55 -11.47 -0.38
N CYS A 56 2.42 -11.14 -1.04
CA CYS A 56 1.36 -12.10 -1.36
C CYS A 56 0.36 -11.55 -2.38
N GLU A 57 -0.56 -12.41 -2.82
CA GLU A 57 -1.75 -12.02 -3.57
C GLU A 57 -2.56 -10.94 -2.83
N LYS A 58 -3.11 -9.98 -3.58
CA LYS A 58 -3.88 -8.84 -3.04
C LYS A 58 -5.01 -9.29 -2.11
N SER A 59 -5.72 -10.35 -2.47
CA SER A 59 -6.83 -10.92 -1.69
C SER A 59 -6.42 -11.42 -0.30
N LYS A 60 -5.12 -11.73 -0.09
CA LYS A 60 -4.59 -12.22 1.19
C LYS A 60 -4.15 -11.09 2.12
N LEU A 61 -3.98 -9.87 1.60
CA LEU A 61 -3.52 -8.73 2.41
C LEU A 61 -4.47 -8.43 3.56
N GLY A 62 -5.78 -8.51 3.34
CA GLY A 62 -6.78 -8.22 4.36
C GLY A 62 -6.80 -9.15 5.57
N ALA A 63 -6.20 -10.35 5.46
CA ALA A 63 -6.05 -11.28 6.58
C ALA A 63 -4.66 -11.20 7.24
N ARG A 64 -3.72 -10.46 6.64
CA ARG A 64 -2.30 -10.43 7.05
C ARG A 64 -1.83 -9.05 7.51
N CYS A 65 -2.64 -8.03 7.30
CA CYS A 65 -2.29 -6.64 7.55
C CYS A 65 -3.37 -5.97 8.40
N ASP A 66 -2.97 -5.00 9.20
CA ASP A 66 -3.87 -4.21 10.03
C ASP A 66 -4.50 -3.03 9.26
N ILE A 67 -3.87 -2.63 8.16
CA ILE A 67 -4.34 -1.60 7.22
C ILE A 67 -3.79 -1.90 5.82
N VAL A 68 -4.54 -1.56 4.77
CA VAL A 68 -4.07 -1.63 3.38
C VAL A 68 -3.99 -0.23 2.78
N ILE A 69 -2.82 0.13 2.24
CA ILE A 69 -2.57 1.40 1.57
C ILE A 69 -2.65 1.19 0.06
N ALA A 70 -3.54 1.93 -0.59
CA ALA A 70 -3.77 1.87 -2.04
C ALA A 70 -3.20 3.12 -2.73
N PHE A 71 -2.06 2.99 -3.40
CA PHE A 71 -1.42 4.06 -4.18
C PHE A 71 -2.01 4.10 -5.59
N GLY A 72 -2.96 5.02 -5.83
CA GLY A 72 -3.70 5.03 -7.08
C GLY A 72 -4.81 6.08 -7.12
N GLY A 73 -5.78 5.88 -8.00
CA GLY A 73 -7.02 6.66 -7.99
C GLY A 73 -8.20 5.80 -7.56
N ASP A 74 -9.42 6.28 -7.83
CA ASP A 74 -10.67 5.59 -7.46
C ASP A 74 -10.74 4.15 -7.98
N GLY A 75 -10.28 3.91 -9.21
CA GLY A 75 -10.24 2.56 -9.78
C GLY A 75 -9.33 1.60 -8.99
N THR A 76 -8.21 2.10 -8.44
CA THR A 76 -7.32 1.32 -7.58
C THR A 76 -8.01 1.02 -6.26
N MET A 77 -8.65 2.01 -5.66
CA MET A 77 -9.37 1.84 -4.39
C MET A 77 -10.53 0.87 -4.49
N LEU A 78 -11.35 0.96 -5.54
CA LEU A 78 -12.44 0.03 -5.79
C LEU A 78 -11.93 -1.39 -6.04
N ALA A 79 -10.80 -1.55 -6.74
CA ALA A 79 -10.15 -2.84 -6.91
C ALA A 79 -9.66 -3.39 -5.56
N THR A 80 -8.99 -2.57 -4.74
CA THR A 80 -8.57 -2.96 -3.39
C THR A 80 -9.76 -3.36 -2.51
N ALA A 81 -10.83 -2.57 -2.50
CA ALA A 81 -12.05 -2.89 -1.74
C ALA A 81 -12.68 -4.20 -2.18
N ARG A 82 -12.60 -4.55 -3.48
CA ARG A 82 -13.03 -5.85 -3.99
C ARG A 82 -12.15 -7.00 -3.49
N ASP A 83 -10.84 -6.79 -3.48
CA ASP A 83 -9.86 -7.81 -3.10
C ASP A 83 -9.89 -8.11 -1.60
N VAL A 84 -9.97 -7.07 -0.74
CA VAL A 84 -9.82 -7.22 0.71
C VAL A 84 -11.05 -6.85 1.53
N GLY A 85 -12.08 -6.25 0.94
CA GLY A 85 -13.20 -5.66 1.70
C GLY A 85 -13.98 -6.66 2.56
N ARG A 86 -13.95 -7.95 2.22
CA ARG A 86 -14.57 -9.01 3.05
C ARG A 86 -13.87 -9.24 4.39
N SER A 87 -12.61 -8.85 4.54
CA SER A 87 -11.88 -9.00 5.81
C SER A 87 -12.19 -7.87 6.80
N GLY A 88 -12.82 -6.79 6.35
CA GLY A 88 -13.04 -5.59 7.16
C GLY A 88 -11.75 -4.80 7.44
N VAL A 89 -10.64 -5.11 6.76
CA VAL A 89 -9.39 -4.34 6.91
C VAL A 89 -9.63 -2.89 6.47
N PRO A 90 -9.18 -1.89 7.25
CA PRO A 90 -9.18 -0.51 6.81
C PRO A 90 -8.36 -0.33 5.53
N ILE A 91 -8.86 0.50 4.61
CA ILE A 91 -8.18 0.85 3.36
C ILE A 91 -7.92 2.36 3.38
N LEU A 92 -6.66 2.76 3.22
CA LEU A 92 -6.28 4.17 3.04
C LEU A 92 -5.87 4.40 1.58
N GLY A 93 -6.55 5.34 0.93
CA GLY A 93 -6.25 5.76 -0.44
C GLY A 93 -5.22 6.86 -0.51
N VAL A 94 -4.12 6.63 -1.25
CA VAL A 94 -3.15 7.68 -1.58
C VAL A 94 -3.28 8.04 -3.05
N ASN A 95 -3.68 9.28 -3.33
CA ASN A 95 -3.81 9.76 -4.69
C ASN A 95 -2.45 10.07 -5.31
N VAL A 96 -2.06 9.28 -6.30
CA VAL A 96 -0.79 9.46 -7.04
C VAL A 96 -0.95 10.18 -8.39
N GLY A 97 -2.09 10.84 -8.63
CA GLY A 97 -2.42 11.53 -9.88
C GLY A 97 -3.18 12.85 -9.68
N ARG A 98 -4.18 13.13 -10.54
CA ARG A 98 -5.12 14.24 -10.33
C ARG A 98 -6.14 13.84 -9.25
N PHE A 99 -6.63 14.80 -8.46
CA PHE A 99 -7.67 14.56 -7.45
C PHE A 99 -8.84 13.75 -8.01
N GLY A 100 -9.15 12.62 -7.35
CA GLY A 100 -10.32 11.77 -7.58
C GLY A 100 -11.32 11.95 -6.44
N PHE A 101 -12.39 11.15 -6.39
CA PHE A 101 -13.44 11.31 -5.38
C PHE A 101 -13.20 10.52 -4.10
N LEU A 102 -12.50 9.37 -4.20
CA LEU A 102 -12.40 8.44 -3.09
C LEU A 102 -11.05 8.54 -2.38
N ALA A 103 -9.96 8.84 -3.09
CA ALA A 103 -8.62 8.83 -2.50
C ALA A 103 -8.51 9.90 -1.40
N GLU A 104 -8.13 9.47 -0.19
CA GLU A 104 -8.27 10.26 1.05
C GLU A 104 -7.13 11.26 1.27
N ILE A 105 -5.91 10.98 0.78
CA ILE A 105 -4.75 11.87 0.95
C ILE A 105 -3.92 12.02 -0.33
N SER A 106 -3.32 13.19 -0.50
CA SER A 106 -2.32 13.48 -1.53
C SER A 106 -0.93 12.95 -1.14
N ILE A 107 0.00 12.93 -2.10
CA ILE A 107 1.41 12.56 -1.83
C ILE A 107 2.06 13.54 -0.86
N ASP A 108 1.72 14.83 -0.95
CA ASP A 108 2.30 15.86 -0.07
C ASP A 108 1.86 15.67 1.39
N GLU A 109 0.61 15.23 1.60
CA GLU A 109 0.06 14.92 2.93
C GLU A 109 0.60 13.58 3.49
N LEU A 110 1.01 12.64 2.64
CA LEU A 110 1.54 11.34 3.07
C LEU A 110 2.79 11.46 3.96
N TYR A 111 3.57 12.53 3.77
CA TYR A 111 4.83 12.74 4.49
C TYR A 111 4.73 13.76 5.64
N SER A 112 3.56 14.35 5.87
CA SER A 112 3.32 15.31 6.94
C SER A 112 3.26 14.64 8.32
#